data_AF-A0A1Q3AMK3-F1
#
_entry.id   AF-A0A1Q3AMK3-F1
#
_cell.length_a   1.000
_cell.length_b   1.000
_cell.length_c   1.000
_cell.angle_alpha   90.00
_cell.angle_beta   90.00
_cell.angle_gamma   90.00
#
_symmetry.space_group_name_H-M   'P 1'
#
loop_
_entity.id
_entity.type
_entity.pdbx_description
1 polymer ?
#
loop_
_entity_poly.entity_id
_entity_poly.type
_entity_poly.pdbx_seq_one_letter_code
_entity_poly.pdbx_strand_id
1 'polypeptide(L)'
;KAMIPVEIEVHYPRVVHFNEANNEECLRTLLDLVEELRDKAAIRLATYQQRVSRYYNKRVNSRPLREGDLVLRNGTIVDLTGTRGKLAPNWEGPYKVKKVL
;
A
#
# COMPACT_ATOMS: atom_id res chain seq x y z
N LYS A 1 -11.82 56.07 23.27
CA LYS A 1 -12.63 55.27 24.22
C LYS A 1 -12.59 53.83 23.74
N ALA A 2 -11.81 52.97 24.39
CA ALA A 2 -11.66 51.57 23.97
C ALA A 2 -12.64 50.70 24.77
N MET A 3 -13.39 49.85 24.07
CA MET A 3 -14.36 48.93 24.67
C MET A 3 -13.67 47.59 24.93
N ILE A 4 -13.75 47.10 26.16
CA ILE A 4 -13.21 45.78 26.54
C ILE A 4 -14.24 44.72 26.10
N PRO A 5 -13.84 43.66 25.39
CA PRO A 5 -14.75 42.57 25.07
C PRO A 5 -15.10 41.80 26.34
N VAL A 6 -16.40 41.53 26.52
CA VAL A 6 -16.89 40.63 27.57
C VAL A 6 -16.50 39.21 27.19
N GLU A 7 -15.75 38.53 28.07
CA GLU A 7 -15.51 37.10 27.97
C GLU A 7 -16.82 36.38 28.28
N ILE A 8 -17.53 35.95 27.22
CA ILE A 8 -18.69 35.06 27.37
C ILE A 8 -18.11 33.66 27.52
N GLU A 9 -18.21 33.08 28.71
CA GLU A 9 -17.77 31.72 29.01
C GLU A 9 -18.76 30.70 28.40
N VAL A 10 -18.77 30.61 27.06
CA VAL A 10 -19.55 29.62 26.33
C VAL A 10 -18.86 28.28 26.52
N HIS A 11 -19.30 27.53 27.52
CA HIS A 11 -18.88 26.15 27.66
C HIS A 11 -19.42 25.36 26.48
N TYR A 12 -18.53 24.94 25.58
CA TYR A 12 -18.92 24.15 24.42
C TYR A 12 -19.56 22.84 24.90
N PRO A 13 -20.61 22.35 24.23
CA PRO A 13 -21.27 21.10 24.61
C PRO A 13 -20.30 19.91 24.73
N ARG A 14 -19.23 19.90 23.94
CA ARG A 14 -18.15 18.90 24.02
C ARG A 14 -17.41 18.91 25.35
N VAL A 15 -17.25 20.08 25.98
CA VAL A 15 -16.60 20.27 27.28
C VAL A 15 -17.57 19.94 28.40
N VAL A 16 -18.82 20.39 28.30
CA VAL A 16 -19.87 20.14 29.31
C VAL A 16 -20.22 18.66 29.44
N HIS A 17 -20.26 17.94 28.32
CA HIS A 17 -20.64 16.53 28.27
C HIS A 17 -19.43 15.59 28.12
N PHE A 18 -18.22 16.07 28.38
CA PHE A 18 -17.03 15.22 28.30
C PHE A 18 -17.11 14.13 29.37
N ASN A 19 -17.02 12.87 28.93
CA ASN A 19 -16.88 11.71 29.79
C ASN A 19 -15.68 10.91 29.28
N GLU A 20 -14.65 10.86 30.10
CA GLU A 20 -13.36 10.25 29.76
C GLU A 20 -13.50 8.76 29.43
N ALA A 21 -14.23 8.00 30.25
CA ALA A 21 -14.43 6.57 30.06
C ALA A 21 -15.16 6.26 28.75
N ASN A 22 -16.25 6.99 28.46
CA ASN A 22 -17.00 6.84 27.22
C ASN A 22 -16.17 7.25 25.99
N ASN A 23 -15.34 8.29 26.12
CA ASN A 23 -14.45 8.73 25.05
C ASN A 23 -13.37 7.68 24.76
N GLU A 24 -12.78 7.09 25.81
CA GLU A 24 -11.78 6.02 25.66
C GLU A 24 -12.38 4.77 25.01
N GLU A 25 -13.56 4.34 25.45
CA GLU A 25 -14.28 3.21 24.85
C GLU A 25 -14.59 3.46 23.36
N CYS A 26 -15.16 4.63 23.05
CA CYS A 26 -15.45 5.04 21.67
C CYS A 26 -14.18 5.06 20.80
N LEU A 27 -13.07 5.56 21.35
CA LEU A 27 -11.79 5.57 20.65
C LEU A 27 -11.29 4.14 20.35
N ARG A 28 -11.38 3.23 21.31
CA ARG A 28 -11.00 1.82 21.11
C ARG A 28 -11.85 1.17 20.02
N THR A 29 -13.18 1.32 20.09
CA THR A 29 -14.09 0.78 19.07
C THR A 29 -13.81 1.35 17.67
N LEU A 30 -13.49 2.65 17.58
CA LEU A 30 -13.13 3.27 16.31
C LEU A 30 -11.81 2.72 15.75
N LEU A 31 -10.82 2.45 16.59
CA LEU A 31 -9.56 1.85 16.18
C LEU A 31 -9.78 0.43 15.66
N ASP A 32 -10.52 -0.40 16.39
CA ASP A 32 -10.86 -1.77 15.97
C ASP A 32 -11.56 -1.77 14.60
N LEU A 33 -12.52 -0.86 14.40
CA LEU A 33 -13.21 -0.72 13.11
C LEU A 33 -12.25 -0.33 11.97
N VAL A 34 -11.30 0.56 12.22
CA VAL A 34 -10.31 0.97 11.22
C VAL A 34 -9.40 -0.21 10.85
N GLU A 35 -8.97 -0.99 11.84
CA GLU A 35 -8.15 -2.19 11.61
C GLU A 35 -8.91 -3.23 10.79
N GLU A 36 -10.16 -3.54 11.15
CA GLU A 36 -10.99 -4.46 10.39
C GLU A 36 -11.17 -4.03 8.93
N LEU A 37 -11.37 -2.72 8.68
CA LEU A 37 -11.52 -2.18 7.33
C LEU A 37 -10.23 -2.31 6.53
N ARG A 38 -9.07 -2.07 7.17
CA ARG A 38 -7.75 -2.27 6.55
C ARG A 38 -7.52 -3.74 6.19
N ASP A 39 -7.88 -4.66 7.08
CA ASP A 39 -7.74 -6.09 6.84
C ASP A 39 -8.64 -6.55 5.69
N LYS A 40 -9.91 -6.13 5.68
CA LYS A 40 -10.84 -6.39 4.58
C LYS A 40 -10.29 -5.83 3.26
N ALA A 41 -9.71 -4.63 3.26
CA ALA A 41 -9.09 -4.04 2.08
C ALA A 41 -7.85 -4.82 1.63
N ALA A 42 -6.98 -5.25 2.56
CA ALA A 42 -5.79 -6.05 2.27
C ALA A 42 -6.16 -7.40 1.63
N ILE A 43 -7.17 -8.09 2.15
CA ILE A 43 -7.68 -9.35 1.57
C ILE A 43 -8.19 -9.13 0.14
N ARG A 44 -8.95 -8.05 -0.10
CA ARG A 44 -9.45 -7.70 -1.45
C ARG A 44 -8.31 -7.39 -2.42
N LEU A 45 -7.28 -6.68 -1.95
CA LEU A 45 -6.11 -6.37 -2.77
C LEU A 45 -5.33 -7.65 -3.13
N ALA A 46 -5.07 -8.53 -2.15
CA ALA A 46 -4.36 -9.77 -2.35
C ALA A 46 -5.11 -10.72 -3.31
N THR A 47 -6.44 -10.85 -3.14
CA THR A 47 -7.28 -11.65 -4.05
C THR A 47 -7.30 -11.08 -5.47
N TYR A 48 -7.36 -9.76 -5.62
CA TYR A 48 -7.24 -9.10 -6.92
C TYR A 48 -5.89 -9.39 -7.59
N GLN A 49 -4.78 -9.18 -6.86
CA GLN A 49 -3.43 -9.45 -7.37
C GLN A 49 -3.26 -10.92 -7.77
N GLN A 50 -3.80 -11.86 -6.98
CA GLN A 50 -3.75 -13.28 -7.30
C GLN A 50 -4.55 -13.61 -8.58
N ARG A 51 -5.72 -13.00 -8.77
CA ARG A 51 -6.54 -13.17 -9.98
C ARG A 51 -5.80 -12.68 -11.22
N VAL A 52 -5.18 -11.50 -11.15
CA VAL A 52 -4.37 -10.93 -12.23
C VAL A 52 -3.17 -11.84 -12.55
N SER A 53 -2.44 -12.28 -11.52
CA SER A 53 -1.31 -13.19 -11.67
C SER A 53 -1.71 -14.50 -12.37
N ARG A 54 -2.81 -15.13 -11.94
CA ARG A 54 -3.32 -16.37 -12.57
C ARG A 54 -3.67 -16.16 -14.05
N TYR A 55 -4.28 -15.03 -14.40
CA TYR A 55 -4.65 -14.73 -15.79
C TYR A 55 -3.42 -14.65 -16.69
N TYR A 56 -2.37 -13.93 -16.28
CA TYR A 56 -1.15 -13.81 -17.08
C TYR A 56 -0.34 -15.11 -17.09
N ASN A 57 -0.18 -15.77 -15.93
CA ASN A 57 0.59 -17.01 -15.80
C ASN A 57 -0.01 -18.17 -16.59
N LYS A 58 -1.32 -18.16 -16.87
CA LYS A 58 -1.96 -19.17 -17.74
C LYS A 58 -1.33 -19.23 -19.13
N ARG A 59 -0.77 -18.12 -19.64
CA ARG A 59 -0.15 -18.04 -20.97
C ARG A 59 1.37 -18.19 -20.94
N VAL A 60 1.97 -18.32 -19.75
CA VAL A 60 3.42 -18.46 -19.61
C VAL A 60 3.80 -19.91 -19.84
N ASN A 61 4.61 -20.15 -20.86
CA ASN A 61 5.26 -21.44 -21.05
C ASN A 61 6.49 -21.51 -20.14
N SER A 62 6.47 -22.43 -19.18
CA SER A 62 7.62 -22.64 -18.31
C SER A 62 8.83 -23.08 -19.13
N ARG A 63 9.89 -22.29 -19.08
CA ARG A 63 11.18 -22.60 -19.70
C ARG A 63 12.24 -22.66 -18.60
N PRO A 64 12.68 -23.86 -18.19
CA PRO A 64 13.78 -23.97 -17.24
C PRO A 64 15.04 -23.35 -17.86
N LEU A 65 15.74 -22.53 -17.08
CA LEU A 65 16.97 -21.90 -17.49
C LEU A 65 18.15 -22.87 -17.38
N ARG A 66 19.12 -22.72 -18.26
CA ARG A 66 20.39 -23.46 -18.24
C ARG A 66 21.56 -22.49 -18.25
N GLU A 67 22.68 -22.93 -17.71
CA GLU A 67 23.94 -22.18 -17.88
C GLU A 67 24.21 -21.95 -19.36
N GLY A 68 24.56 -20.71 -19.69
CA GLY A 68 24.78 -20.28 -21.06
C GLY A 68 23.55 -19.75 -21.80
N ASP A 69 22.32 -19.91 -21.27
CA ASP A 69 21.12 -19.31 -21.86
C ASP A 69 21.22 -17.78 -21.90
N LEU A 70 20.73 -17.18 -22.99
CA LEU A 70 20.51 -15.75 -23.07
C LEU A 70 19.12 -15.39 -22.55
N VAL A 71 19.05 -14.42 -21.65
CA VAL A 71 17.82 -13.96 -21.00
C VAL A 71 17.74 -12.44 -20.98
N LEU A 72 16.52 -11.91 -21.00
CA LEU A 72 16.24 -10.50 -20.73
C LEU A 72 15.86 -10.36 -19.25
N ARG A 73 16.38 -9.32 -18.61
CA ARG A 73 16.04 -8.99 -17.22
C ARG A 73 14.91 -7.98 -17.20
N ASN A 74 13.90 -8.20 -16.36
CA ASN A 74 12.84 -7.22 -16.18
C ASN A 74 13.36 -6.04 -15.36
N GLY A 75 13.52 -4.88 -15.99
CA GLY A 75 14.03 -3.66 -15.39
C GLY A 75 13.10 -3.05 -14.34
N THR A 76 11.80 -3.34 -14.39
CA THR A 76 10.83 -2.84 -13.39
C THR A 76 11.02 -3.49 -12.01
N ILE A 77 11.61 -4.68 -11.95
CA ILE A 77 11.92 -5.37 -10.69
C ILE A 77 13.24 -4.86 -10.11
N VAL A 78 14.13 -4.37 -10.97
CA VAL A 78 15.47 -3.92 -10.58
C VAL A 78 15.43 -2.49 -10.05
N ASP A 79 14.64 -1.62 -10.69
CA ASP A 79 14.45 -0.24 -10.28
C ASP A 79 13.10 -0.05 -9.59
N LEU A 80 13.01 -0.53 -8.35
CA LEU A 80 11.85 -0.33 -7.47
C LEU A 80 11.64 1.15 -7.12
N THR A 81 12.69 1.97 -7.23
CA THR A 81 12.67 3.42 -6.95
C THR A 81 12.06 4.25 -8.08
N GLY A 82 11.78 3.65 -9.24
CA GLY A 82 11.17 4.33 -10.37
C GLY A 82 12.05 5.45 -10.95
N THR A 83 13.36 5.36 -10.73
CA THR A 83 14.33 6.32 -11.30
C THR A 83 14.36 6.26 -12.83
N ARG A 84 13.92 5.15 -13.42
CA ARG A 84 13.62 5.00 -14.83
C ARG A 84 12.37 5.78 -15.20
N GLY A 85 12.54 6.75 -16.10
CA GLY A 85 11.43 7.48 -16.69
C GLY A 85 10.42 6.54 -17.36
N LYS A 86 9.17 6.99 -17.45
CA LYS A 86 8.01 6.23 -17.96
C LYS A 86 8.20 5.60 -19.35
N LEU A 87 9.14 6.12 -20.14
CA LEU A 87 9.45 5.64 -21.51
C LEU A 87 10.70 4.75 -21.57
N ALA A 88 11.31 4.43 -20.43
CA ALA A 88 12.44 3.51 -20.40
C ALA A 88 12.00 2.10 -20.80
N PRO A 89 12.87 1.31 -21.46
CA PRO A 89 12.57 -0.08 -21.77
C PRO A 89 12.30 -0.90 -20.49
N ASN A 90 11.24 -1.71 -20.53
CA ASN A 90 10.90 -2.63 -19.44
C ASN A 90 11.87 -3.81 -19.34
N TRP A 91 12.61 -4.12 -20.41
CA TRP A 91 13.53 -5.24 -20.49
C TRP A 91 14.95 -4.75 -20.75
N GLU A 92 15.91 -5.37 -20.08
CA GLU A 92 17.35 -5.10 -20.21
C GLU A 92 18.10 -6.33 -20.70
N GLY A 93 19.23 -6.10 -21.36
CA GLY A 93 20.13 -7.15 -21.81
C GLY A 93 19.97 -7.49 -23.29
N PRO A 94 20.74 -8.46 -23.77
CA PRO A 94 20.74 -9.84 -23.25
C PRO A 94 21.83 -10.14 -22.21
N TYR A 95 21.48 -10.97 -21.23
CA TYR A 95 22.40 -11.51 -20.21
C TYR A 95 22.61 -13.01 -20.42
N LYS A 96 23.80 -13.50 -20.09
CA LYS A 96 24.10 -14.94 -20.11
C LYS A 96 24.00 -15.52 -18.71
N VAL A 97 23.22 -16.58 -18.54
CA VAL A 97 23.12 -17.30 -17.26
C VAL A 97 24.46 -17.94 -16.93
N LYS A 98 25.10 -17.52 -15.83
CA LYS A 98 26.40 -18.07 -15.39
C LYS A 98 26.23 -19.34 -14.55
N LYS A 99 25.20 -19.39 -13.71
CA LYS A 99 24.90 -20.50 -12.80
C LYS A 99 23.40 -20.60 -12.57
N VAL A 100 22.87 -21.81 -12.50
CA VAL A 100 21.50 -22.09 -12.02
C VAL A 100 21.62 -22.65 -10.59
N LEU A 101 20.79 -22.15 -9.66
CA LEU A 101 20.77 -22.55 -8.25
C LEU A 101 19.74 -23.65 -8.00
#